data_AF-A0A7W0JII5-F1
#
_entry.id   AF-A0A7W0JII5-F1
#
_cell.length_a   1.000
_cell.length_b   1.000
_cell.length_c   1.000
_cell.angle_alpha   90.00
_cell.angle_beta   90.00
_cell.angle_gamma   90.00
#
_symmetry.space_group_name_H-M   'P 1'
#
loop_
_entity.id
_entity.type
_entity.pdbx_description
1 polymer ?
#
loop_
_entity_poly.entity_id
_entity_poly.type
_entity_poly.pdbx_seq_one_letter_code
_entity_poly.pdbx_strand_id
1 'polypeptide(L)'
;MRRFFVLVALAALCNATLLPASTLGQSNNSLPEQAIEHRAEASAPVQFDTTKRPLREMFPTKDAPPARAGRDFKPGNPLVNSNVNPAGNDPLVGKSNATLSAYAQPRAATIGTEIDPAARVAPPDTTGDVGPNHYVQWVNLRYSIYTLTRDANGISGFNLVAGFPKQGNVVWQGFGGACE
;
A
#
# COMPACT_ATOMS: atom_id res chain seq x y z
N MET A 1 -45.01 -30.93 -48.00
CA MET A 1 -45.14 -29.52 -47.55
C MET A 1 -44.59 -29.26 -46.14
N ARG A 2 -44.88 -30.10 -45.13
CA ARG A 2 -44.44 -29.88 -43.72
C ARG A 2 -42.91 -29.79 -43.51
N ARG A 3 -42.10 -30.56 -44.25
CA ARG A 3 -40.62 -30.56 -44.13
C ARG A 3 -39.95 -29.32 -44.75
N PHE A 4 -40.60 -28.71 -45.76
CA PHE A 4 -40.10 -27.49 -46.41
C PHE A 4 -40.27 -26.26 -45.48
N PHE A 5 -41.41 -26.18 -44.78
CA PHE A 5 -41.65 -25.13 -43.79
C PHE A 5 -40.68 -25.19 -42.61
N VAL A 6 -40.30 -26.40 -42.17
CA VAL A 6 -39.34 -26.57 -41.06
C VAL A 6 -37.94 -26.09 -41.47
N LEU A 7 -37.49 -26.38 -42.70
CA LEU A 7 -36.18 -25.93 -43.19
C LEU A 7 -36.12 -24.42 -43.39
N VAL A 8 -37.20 -23.79 -43.88
CA VAL A 8 -37.28 -22.33 -44.00
C VAL A 8 -37.31 -21.66 -42.63
N ALA A 9 -38.04 -22.23 -41.66
CA ALA A 9 -38.06 -21.72 -40.29
C ALA A 9 -36.70 -21.84 -39.57
N LEU A 10 -35.95 -22.93 -39.79
CA LEU A 10 -34.62 -23.10 -39.22
C LEU A 10 -33.60 -22.12 -39.84
N ALA A 11 -33.66 -21.92 -41.17
CA ALA A 11 -32.80 -20.96 -41.85
C ALA A 11 -33.08 -19.51 -41.42
N ALA A 12 -34.33 -19.16 -41.14
CA ALA A 12 -34.69 -17.84 -40.60
C ALA A 12 -34.17 -17.63 -39.16
N LEU A 13 -34.21 -18.67 -38.31
CA LEU A 13 -33.67 -18.58 -36.94
C LEU A 13 -32.13 -18.48 -36.91
N CYS A 14 -31.42 -19.15 -37.83
CA CYS A 14 -29.96 -19.05 -37.92
C CYS A 14 -29.48 -17.67 -38.40
N ASN A 15 -30.27 -16.94 -39.21
CA ASN A 15 -29.91 -15.59 -39.65
C ASN A 15 -30.20 -14.51 -38.58
N ALA A 16 -31.09 -14.76 -37.62
CA ALA A 16 -31.40 -13.82 -36.55
C ALA A 16 -30.34 -13.80 -35.42
N THR A 17 -29.47 -14.81 -35.33
CA THR A 17 -28.44 -14.93 -34.28
C THR A 17 -27.04 -14.48 -34.72
N LEU A 18 -26.88 -14.09 -36.00
CA LEU A 18 -25.62 -13.63 -36.59
C LEU A 18 -25.55 -12.12 -36.87
N LEU A 19 -26.55 -11.35 -36.44
CA LEU A 19 -26.46 -9.90 -36.45
C LEU A 19 -25.70 -9.46 -35.19
N PRO A 20 -24.44 -8.99 -35.29
CA PRO A 20 -23.88 -8.20 -34.20
C PRO A 20 -24.83 -7.03 -34.00
N ALA A 21 -25.32 -6.84 -32.77
CA ALA A 21 -25.93 -5.58 -32.38
C ALA A 21 -24.81 -4.52 -32.42
N SER A 22 -24.51 -4.01 -33.61
CA SER A 22 -23.75 -2.79 -33.78
C SER A 22 -24.62 -1.67 -33.23
N THR A 23 -24.44 -1.40 -31.94
CA THR A 23 -24.76 -0.11 -31.35
C THR A 23 -23.85 0.90 -32.03
N LEU A 24 -24.28 1.38 -33.20
CA LEU A 24 -23.78 2.62 -33.75
C LEU A 24 -24.24 3.71 -32.79
N GLY A 25 -23.41 4.00 -31.79
CA GLY A 25 -23.47 5.25 -31.07
C GLY A 25 -23.36 6.35 -32.12
N GLN A 26 -24.48 6.97 -32.47
CA GLN A 26 -24.49 8.22 -33.20
C GLN A 26 -23.81 9.25 -32.31
N SER A 27 -22.50 9.43 -32.49
CA SER A 27 -21.81 10.60 -31.97
C SER A 27 -22.25 11.80 -32.81
N ASN A 28 -23.43 12.33 -32.51
CA ASN A 28 -23.77 13.70 -32.88
C ASN A 28 -22.70 14.57 -32.21
N ASN A 29 -22.00 15.39 -33.01
CA ASN A 29 -20.79 16.15 -32.67
C ASN A 29 -20.96 17.25 -31.61
N SER A 30 -21.85 17.08 -30.64
CA SER A 30 -21.95 17.95 -29.47
C SER A 30 -22.15 17.07 -28.26
N LEU A 31 -21.06 16.77 -27.56
CA LEU A 31 -21.11 16.26 -26.19
C LEU A 31 -21.94 17.25 -25.36
N PRO A 32 -22.88 16.79 -24.51
CA PRO A 32 -23.54 17.70 -23.56
C PRO A 32 -22.47 18.41 -22.72
N GLU A 33 -22.67 19.68 -22.39
CA GLU A 33 -21.65 20.55 -21.76
C GLU A 33 -21.05 19.94 -20.47
N GLN A 34 -21.87 19.17 -19.73
CA GLN A 34 -21.41 18.41 -18.56
C GLN A 34 -20.43 17.26 -18.90
N ALA A 35 -20.54 16.65 -20.08
CA ALA A 35 -19.59 15.65 -20.55
C ALA A 35 -18.27 16.26 -21.06
N ILE A 36 -18.25 17.57 -21.35
CA ILE A 36 -17.01 18.32 -21.64
C ILE A 36 -16.30 18.69 -20.33
N GLU A 37 -17.03 19.16 -19.31
CA GLU A 37 -16.47 19.46 -17.98
C GLU A 37 -15.91 18.22 -17.26
N HIS A 38 -16.55 17.06 -17.42
CA HIS A 38 -16.11 15.80 -16.79
C HIS A 38 -15.35 14.88 -17.74
N ARG A 39 -14.82 15.42 -18.84
CA ARG A 39 -13.98 14.64 -19.76
C ARG A 39 -12.68 14.25 -19.04
N ALA A 40 -12.31 12.97 -19.15
CA ALA A 40 -10.97 12.53 -18.75
C ALA A 40 -9.92 13.27 -19.61
N GLU A 41 -9.13 14.12 -18.96
CA GLU A 41 -7.98 14.79 -19.57
C GLU A 41 -6.74 13.91 -19.40
N ALA A 42 -6.12 13.55 -20.51
CA ALA A 42 -4.84 12.85 -20.51
C ALA A 42 -3.74 13.89 -20.70
N SER A 43 -2.98 14.18 -19.64
CA SER A 43 -1.79 15.02 -19.71
C SER A 43 -0.54 14.17 -19.96
N ALA A 44 0.41 14.71 -20.70
CA ALA A 44 1.75 14.13 -20.74
C ALA A 44 2.42 14.23 -19.35
N PRO A 45 3.28 13.26 -18.99
CA PRO A 45 4.09 13.37 -17.78
C PRO A 45 4.99 14.60 -17.86
N VAL A 46 5.03 15.37 -16.77
CA VAL A 46 5.82 16.62 -16.70
C VAL A 46 7.31 16.31 -16.62
N GLN A 47 7.68 15.26 -15.89
CA GLN A 47 9.07 14.90 -15.62
C GLN A 47 9.17 13.38 -15.42
N PHE A 48 10.32 12.81 -15.77
CA PHE A 48 10.62 11.39 -15.59
C PHE A 48 11.81 11.20 -14.66
N ASP A 49 11.91 10.02 -14.07
CA ASP A 49 13.10 9.57 -13.37
C ASP A 49 14.31 9.58 -14.31
N THR A 50 15.39 10.23 -13.88
CA THR A 50 16.66 10.30 -14.59
C THR A 50 17.77 9.50 -13.91
N THR A 51 17.46 8.80 -12.81
CA THR A 51 18.42 8.00 -12.06
C THR A 51 18.88 6.79 -12.88
N LYS A 52 20.19 6.52 -12.81
CA LYS A 52 20.83 5.41 -13.54
C LYS A 52 21.17 4.22 -12.64
N ARG A 53 20.98 4.37 -11.33
CA ARG A 53 21.38 3.40 -10.30
C ARG A 53 20.14 2.69 -9.77
N PRO A 54 20.23 1.40 -9.40
CA PRO A 54 19.12 0.73 -8.75
C PRO A 54 18.86 1.35 -7.37
N LEU A 55 17.60 1.30 -6.91
CA LEU A 55 17.20 1.88 -5.62
C LEU A 55 18.07 1.45 -4.45
N ARG A 56 18.57 0.19 -4.45
CA ARG A 56 19.46 -0.30 -3.39
C ARG A 56 20.75 0.53 -3.26
N GLU A 57 21.25 1.08 -4.36
CA GLU A 57 22.48 1.88 -4.46
C GLU A 57 22.22 3.39 -4.43
N MET A 58 20.96 3.81 -4.35
CA MET A 58 20.59 5.21 -4.18
C MET A 58 20.73 5.60 -2.71
N PHE A 59 21.39 6.71 -2.44
CA PHE A 59 21.61 7.25 -1.10
C PHE A 59 21.26 8.73 -1.08
N PRO A 60 20.92 9.32 0.09
CA PRO A 60 20.61 10.73 0.18
C PRO A 60 21.70 11.60 -0.47
N THR A 61 21.31 12.45 -1.41
CA THR A 61 22.22 13.35 -2.15
C THR A 61 22.58 14.60 -1.36
N LYS A 62 21.76 14.96 -0.37
CA LYS A 62 21.98 16.06 0.57
C LYS A 62 21.74 15.57 1.99
N ASP A 63 22.44 16.17 2.94
CA ASP A 63 22.11 16.00 4.35
C ASP A 63 20.66 16.42 4.56
N ALA A 64 19.92 15.61 5.31
CA ALA A 64 18.54 15.95 5.65
C ALA A 64 18.53 17.34 6.30
N PRO A 65 17.59 18.23 5.93
CA PRO A 65 17.44 19.49 6.62
C PRO A 65 17.29 19.23 8.12
N PRO A 66 17.82 20.12 8.98
CA PRO A 66 17.75 19.93 10.41
C PRO A 66 16.31 19.68 10.83
N ALA A 67 16.13 18.73 11.73
CA ALA A 67 14.81 18.34 12.22
C ALA A 67 13.98 19.58 12.56
N ARG A 68 12.70 19.55 12.17
CA ARG A 68 11.80 20.69 12.32
C ARG A 68 11.85 21.20 13.76
N ALA A 69 12.29 22.44 13.95
CA ALA A 69 12.32 23.06 15.25
C ALA A 69 10.88 23.15 15.80
N GLY A 70 10.63 22.50 16.93
CA GLY A 70 9.32 22.41 17.55
C GLY A 70 9.33 21.40 18.70
N ARG A 71 8.46 21.57 19.69
CA ARG A 71 8.30 20.53 20.73
C ARG A 71 7.65 19.32 20.07
N ASP A 72 8.17 18.12 20.33
CA ASP A 72 7.45 16.87 20.01
C ASP A 72 6.03 17.01 20.52
N PHE A 73 5.04 16.54 19.74
CA PHE A 73 3.72 16.33 20.29
C PHE A 73 3.89 15.29 21.40
N LYS A 74 4.01 15.76 22.64
CA LYS A 74 3.81 14.92 23.81
C LYS A 74 2.30 14.76 23.87
N PRO A 75 1.72 13.57 23.61
CA PRO A 75 0.42 13.28 24.19
C PRO A 75 0.60 13.61 25.67
N GLY A 76 -0.17 14.57 26.19
CA GLY A 76 0.00 15.03 27.56
C GLY A 76 0.12 13.79 28.44
N ASN A 77 1.27 13.62 29.10
CA ASN A 77 1.51 12.46 29.94
C ASN A 77 0.30 12.40 30.87
N PRO A 78 -0.58 11.38 30.79
CA PRO A 78 -1.68 11.29 31.73
C PRO A 78 -1.00 11.32 33.08
N LEU A 79 -1.35 12.33 33.85
CA LEU A 79 -0.78 12.74 35.14
C LEU A 79 -0.13 11.55 35.85
N VAL A 80 1.09 11.73 36.37
CA VAL A 80 1.73 10.73 37.25
C VAL A 80 0.65 10.20 38.18
N ASN A 81 0.30 8.94 38.01
CA ASN A 81 -0.70 8.30 38.83
C ASN A 81 -0.09 8.09 40.21
N SER A 82 -0.14 9.13 41.05
CA SER A 82 0.22 9.02 42.47
C SER A 82 -0.68 8.01 43.20
N ASN A 83 -1.76 7.57 42.55
CA ASN A 83 -2.53 6.39 42.93
C ASN A 83 -1.79 5.13 42.50
N VAL A 84 -0.79 4.74 43.29
CA VAL A 84 -0.36 3.33 43.35
C VAL A 84 -1.52 2.58 43.99
N ASN A 85 -2.51 2.19 43.20
CA ASN A 85 -3.47 1.21 43.66
C ASN A 85 -2.64 -0.01 44.14
N PRO A 86 -2.93 -0.57 45.33
CA PRO A 86 -2.29 -1.81 45.75
C PRO A 86 -2.42 -2.83 44.63
N ALA A 87 -1.38 -3.63 44.40
CA ALA A 87 -1.47 -4.74 43.46
C ALA A 87 -2.65 -5.64 43.87
N GLY A 88 -3.78 -5.46 43.21
CA GLY A 88 -4.98 -6.25 43.43
C GLY A 88 -4.81 -7.55 42.68
N ASN A 89 -4.88 -8.67 43.39
CA ASN A 89 -5.01 -9.96 42.73
C ASN A 89 -6.34 -9.96 41.98
N ASP A 90 -6.30 -9.87 40.64
CA ASP A 90 -7.49 -9.98 39.81
C ASP A 90 -8.16 -11.35 40.08
N PRO A 91 -9.38 -11.38 40.65
CA PRO A 91 -10.08 -12.62 40.95
C PRO A 91 -10.39 -13.47 39.71
N LEU A 92 -10.28 -12.89 38.51
CA LEU A 92 -10.51 -13.56 37.23
C LEU A 92 -9.23 -14.15 36.61
N VAL A 93 -8.04 -13.67 37.00
CA VAL A 93 -6.75 -14.23 36.53
C VAL A 93 -6.59 -15.71 36.91
N GLY A 94 -7.13 -16.13 38.06
CA GLY A 94 -7.11 -17.54 38.48
C GLY A 94 -8.30 -18.38 37.98
N LYS A 95 -9.34 -17.72 37.43
CA LYS A 95 -10.55 -18.38 36.91
C LYS A 95 -10.58 -18.48 35.40
N SER A 96 -9.57 -17.95 34.72
CA SER A 96 -9.40 -18.15 33.28
C SER A 96 -9.02 -19.61 33.02
N ASN A 97 -10.03 -20.46 32.85
CA ASN A 97 -9.93 -21.71 32.10
C ASN A 97 -9.88 -21.42 30.58
N ALA A 98 -9.28 -20.29 30.20
CA ALA A 98 -8.89 -20.09 28.83
C ALA A 98 -7.80 -21.12 28.58
N THR A 99 -8.16 -22.22 27.92
CA THR A 99 -7.23 -22.92 27.04
C THR A 99 -6.45 -21.81 26.35
N LEU A 100 -5.12 -21.81 26.46
CA LEU A 100 -4.26 -20.90 25.70
C LEU A 100 -4.69 -21.08 24.24
N SER A 101 -5.66 -20.29 23.78
CA SER A 101 -6.15 -20.31 22.42
C SER A 101 -4.92 -20.02 21.63
N ALA A 102 -4.41 -21.04 20.95
CA ALA A 102 -3.07 -21.11 20.39
C ALA A 102 -2.64 -19.70 19.99
N TYR A 103 -1.79 -19.07 20.81
CA TYR A 103 -1.14 -17.84 20.39
C TYR A 103 -0.38 -18.28 19.15
N ALA A 104 -0.96 -18.00 17.98
CA ALA A 104 -0.33 -18.29 16.71
C ALA A 104 0.91 -17.42 16.71
N GLN A 105 2.02 -18.01 17.17
CA GLN A 105 3.29 -17.33 17.21
C GLN A 105 3.53 -16.89 15.77
N PRO A 106 3.78 -15.59 15.53
CA PRO A 106 4.02 -15.11 14.19
C PRO A 106 5.17 -15.93 13.62
N ARG A 107 4.89 -16.64 12.52
CA ARG A 107 5.83 -17.60 11.93
C ARG A 107 7.14 -16.95 11.50
N ALA A 108 7.07 -15.67 11.19
CA ALA A 108 8.19 -14.82 10.90
C ALA A 108 7.88 -13.40 11.39
N ALA A 109 8.92 -12.68 11.79
CA ALA A 109 8.85 -11.27 12.16
C ALA A 109 10.13 -10.55 11.69
N THR A 110 10.08 -9.22 11.63
CA THR A 110 11.22 -8.35 11.42
C THR A 110 11.30 -7.31 12.53
N ILE A 111 12.49 -6.74 12.76
CA ILE A 111 12.71 -5.65 13.73
C ILE A 111 11.98 -4.36 13.29
N GLY A 112 11.62 -4.27 12.00
CA GLY A 112 10.96 -3.11 11.41
C GLY A 112 11.93 -1.99 11.02
N THR A 113 11.38 -0.91 10.48
CA THR A 113 12.13 0.25 9.99
C THR A 113 12.44 1.18 11.15
N GLU A 114 13.71 1.44 11.35
CA GLU A 114 14.18 2.38 12.37
C GLU A 114 13.70 3.80 12.07
N ILE A 115 13.34 4.53 13.13
CA ILE A 115 13.04 5.95 13.10
C ILE A 115 14.25 6.75 13.57
N ASP A 116 14.43 7.96 13.04
CA ASP A 116 15.41 8.90 13.57
C ASP A 116 14.79 9.66 14.76
N PRO A 117 15.30 9.49 16.00
CA PRO A 117 14.80 10.23 17.17
C PRO A 117 14.99 11.74 17.02
N ALA A 118 16.00 12.18 16.28
CA ALA A 118 16.27 13.60 16.07
C ALA A 118 15.17 14.25 15.21
N ALA A 119 14.48 13.50 14.35
CA ALA A 119 13.47 14.01 13.42
C ALA A 119 12.15 14.45 14.09
N ARG A 120 11.92 14.12 15.37
CA ARG A 120 10.75 14.60 16.15
C ARG A 120 9.38 14.23 15.56
N VAL A 121 9.32 13.15 14.79
CA VAL A 121 8.10 12.65 14.14
C VAL A 121 7.43 11.54 14.95
N ALA A 122 7.30 11.72 16.27
CA ALA A 122 6.66 10.72 17.13
C ALA A 122 5.14 10.95 17.24
N PRO A 123 4.33 9.88 17.41
CA PRO A 123 4.71 8.47 17.48
C PRO A 123 5.07 7.85 16.10
N PRO A 124 5.64 6.64 16.05
CA PRO A 124 5.99 5.98 14.79
C PRO A 124 4.75 5.55 14.00
N ASP A 125 4.45 6.20 12.88
CA ASP A 125 3.33 5.82 12.00
C ASP A 125 3.79 4.75 11.01
N THR A 126 3.63 3.49 11.39
CA THR A 126 4.09 2.34 10.59
C THR A 126 3.03 1.90 9.60
N THR A 127 3.38 1.87 8.32
CA THR A 127 2.58 1.31 7.24
C THR A 127 3.45 0.34 6.44
N GLY A 128 2.87 -0.68 5.82
CA GLY A 128 3.61 -1.53 4.91
C GLY A 128 2.72 -2.51 4.18
N ASP A 129 3.24 -3.05 3.08
CA ASP A 129 2.53 -4.02 2.25
C ASP A 129 3.44 -5.16 1.78
N VAL A 130 2.83 -6.33 1.62
CA VAL A 130 3.51 -7.60 1.33
C VAL A 130 3.26 -7.96 -0.14
N GLY A 131 4.30 -7.84 -0.95
CA GLY A 131 4.30 -8.34 -2.31
C GLY A 131 4.67 -9.84 -2.40
N PRO A 132 4.85 -10.36 -3.63
CA PRO A 132 5.22 -11.77 -3.83
C PRO A 132 6.55 -12.14 -3.19
N ASN A 133 7.57 -11.29 -3.36
CA ASN A 133 8.96 -11.54 -2.95
C ASN A 133 9.48 -10.54 -1.91
N HIS A 134 8.77 -9.44 -1.66
CA HIS A 134 9.25 -8.36 -0.81
C HIS A 134 8.16 -7.86 0.12
N TYR A 135 8.57 -7.44 1.32
CA TYR A 135 7.77 -6.61 2.19
C TYR A 135 8.39 -5.22 2.23
N VAL A 136 7.57 -4.21 1.95
CA VAL A 136 7.98 -2.80 2.04
C VAL A 136 7.29 -2.20 3.24
N GLN A 137 8.08 -1.59 4.12
CA GLN A 137 7.57 -0.89 5.29
C GLN A 137 8.03 0.56 5.26
N TRP A 138 7.12 1.47 5.55
CA TRP A 138 7.37 2.89 5.67
C TRP A 138 6.99 3.34 7.08
N VAL A 139 7.90 4.06 7.73
CA VAL A 139 7.69 4.63 9.06
C VAL A 139 8.09 6.09 9.00
N ASN A 140 7.09 6.97 9.00
CA ASN A 140 7.26 8.42 8.90
C ASN A 140 8.13 8.86 7.71
N LEU A 141 9.41 9.17 7.97
CA LEU A 141 10.36 9.71 7.00
C LEU A 141 11.30 8.65 6.42
N ARG A 142 11.17 7.37 6.82
CA ARG A 142 12.07 6.30 6.40
C ARG A 142 11.31 5.09 5.93
N TYR A 143 11.93 4.30 5.06
CA TYR A 143 11.37 3.04 4.61
C TYR A 143 12.44 1.97 4.47
N SER A 144 12.01 0.72 4.63
CA SER A 144 12.83 -0.48 4.48
C SER A 144 12.17 -1.46 3.52
N ILE A 145 13.00 -2.20 2.81
CA ILE A 145 12.56 -3.31 1.96
C ILE A 145 13.19 -4.58 2.50
N TYR A 146 12.37 -5.60 2.70
CA TYR A 146 12.79 -6.93 3.11
C TYR A 146 12.51 -7.92 1.99
N THR A 147 13.45 -8.81 1.67
CA THR A 147 13.15 -10.01 0.90
C THR A 147 12.39 -11.00 1.77
N LEU A 148 11.45 -11.71 1.16
CA LEU A 148 10.63 -12.71 1.81
C LEU A 148 11.17 -14.10 1.50
N THR A 149 11.23 -14.95 2.52
CA THR A 149 11.32 -16.39 2.32
C THR A 149 9.93 -16.98 2.53
N ARG A 150 9.45 -17.78 1.57
CA ARG A 150 8.18 -18.50 1.64
C ARG A 150 8.42 -19.99 1.49
N ASP A 151 7.54 -20.76 2.12
CA ASP A 151 7.36 -22.18 1.86
C ASP A 151 5.86 -22.49 1.70
N ALA A 152 5.52 -23.78 1.64
CA ALA A 152 4.15 -24.24 1.47
C ALA A 152 3.16 -23.72 2.53
N ASN A 153 3.66 -23.31 3.70
CA ASN A 153 2.85 -22.87 4.83
C ASN A 153 2.87 -21.34 5.03
N GLY A 154 3.42 -20.57 4.08
CA GLY A 154 3.42 -19.10 4.08
C GLY A 154 4.80 -18.48 4.24
N ILE A 155 4.85 -17.24 4.75
CA ILE A 155 6.11 -16.50 4.97
C ILE A 155 6.84 -17.09 6.18
N SER A 156 8.10 -17.46 5.98
CA SER A 156 8.98 -18.07 7.00
C SER A 156 10.15 -17.17 7.40
N GLY A 157 10.42 -16.09 6.66
CA GLY A 157 11.47 -15.15 7.01
C GLY A 157 11.40 -13.83 6.26
N PHE A 158 12.02 -12.82 6.89
CA PHE A 158 12.27 -11.50 6.33
C PHE A 158 13.78 -11.23 6.39
N ASN A 159 14.39 -10.80 5.29
CA ASN A 159 15.79 -10.41 5.27
C ASN A 159 15.91 -8.98 4.71
N LEU A 160 16.56 -8.08 5.45
CA LEU A 160 16.68 -6.68 5.04
C LEU A 160 17.51 -6.59 3.75
N VAL A 161 16.95 -5.95 2.72
CA VAL A 161 17.68 -5.71 1.48
C VAL A 161 18.84 -4.77 1.77
N ALA A 162 20.06 -5.12 1.33
CA ALA A 162 21.22 -4.27 1.62
C ALA A 162 21.06 -2.85 1.02
N GLY A 163 21.49 -1.85 1.79
CA GLY A 163 21.32 -0.43 1.47
C GLY A 163 20.08 0.22 2.10
N PHE A 164 19.20 -0.55 2.76
CA PHE A 164 18.09 -0.05 3.57
C PHE A 164 18.43 -0.10 5.07
N PRO A 165 17.71 0.66 5.93
CA PRO A 165 16.65 1.64 5.67
C PRO A 165 17.12 2.92 4.96
N LYS A 166 16.23 3.54 4.16
CA LYS A 166 16.49 4.80 3.42
C LYS A 166 15.54 5.91 3.85
N GLN A 167 15.90 7.18 3.59
CA GLN A 167 14.99 8.32 3.75
C GLN A 167 13.95 8.30 2.62
N GLY A 168 12.72 8.72 2.92
CA GLY A 168 11.58 8.66 2.01
C GLY A 168 11.76 9.45 0.71
N ASN A 169 12.56 10.51 0.71
CA ASN A 169 12.87 11.28 -0.50
C ASN A 169 13.80 10.55 -1.47
N VAL A 170 14.53 9.52 -1.03
CA VAL A 170 15.49 8.81 -1.89
C VAL A 170 14.81 8.20 -3.10
N VAL A 171 13.58 7.70 -2.98
CA VAL A 171 12.84 7.11 -4.13
C VAL A 171 12.45 8.14 -5.20
N TRP A 172 12.46 9.44 -4.86
CA TRP A 172 12.09 10.53 -5.75
C TRP A 172 13.32 11.22 -6.39
N GLN A 173 14.53 10.75 -6.08
CA GLN A 173 15.73 11.30 -6.72
C GLN A 173 15.64 11.21 -8.25
N GLY A 174 16.14 12.22 -8.94
CA GLY A 174 16.14 12.29 -10.41
C GLY A 174 14.78 12.62 -11.05
N PHE A 175 13.69 12.72 -10.29
CA PHE A 175 12.46 13.36 -10.74
C PHE A 175 12.51 14.88 -10.60
N GLY A 176 13.39 15.45 -9.77
CA GLY A 176 13.44 16.88 -9.49
C GLY A 176 12.28 17.39 -8.62
N GLY A 177 12.33 18.68 -8.29
CA GLY A 177 11.31 19.35 -7.47
C GLY A 177 11.56 19.25 -5.97
N ALA A 178 10.54 19.55 -5.17
CA ALA A 178 10.66 19.66 -3.70
C ALA A 178 10.65 18.30 -2.96
N CYS A 179 10.31 17.21 -3.66
CA CYS A 179 10.21 15.87 -3.09
C CYS A 179 11.51 15.05 -3.21
N GLU A 180 12.50 15.56 -3.94
CA GLU A 180 13.90 15.07 -3.99
C GLU A 180 14.73 15.67 -2.85
#